data_AF-A0AAU7F6E2-F1
#
_entry.id   AF-A0AAU7F6E2-F1
#
_cell.length_a   1.000
_cell.length_b   1.000
_cell.length_c   1.000
_cell.angle_alpha   90.00
_cell.angle_beta   90.00
_cell.angle_gamma   90.00
#
_symmetry.space_group_name_H-M   'P 1'
#
loop_
_entity.id
_entity.type
_entity.pdbx_description
1 polymer ?
#
loop_
_entity_poly.entity_id
_entity_poly.type
_entity_poly.pdbx_seq_one_letter_code
_entity_poly.pdbx_strand_id
1 'polypeptide(L)'
;MPIVRLIEGPVGAGKSTFSGSLVTDTNGVHIALDEWFARLFSSDRPEGDFIPWYIARKERLLELIWTHSKTILNSGADVILELGLIQRQQRMDFCRQVISEGYALVMYELDAPREVRRARVHDRNLNRGATFSMVVPDHIFEIASNMWEPSDEFERDEYAIEYVSSTVGDE
;
A
#
# COMPACT_ATOMS: atom_id res chain seq x y z
N MET A 1 -2.45 -17.95 14.49
CA MET A 1 -3.66 -17.20 14.09
C MET A 1 -3.24 -16.29 12.96
N PRO A 2 -3.98 -16.24 11.84
CA PRO A 2 -3.60 -15.41 10.71
C PRO A 2 -3.56 -13.92 11.04
N ILE A 3 -2.65 -13.19 10.41
CA ILE A 3 -2.36 -11.78 10.68
C ILE A 3 -2.58 -10.96 9.42
N VAL A 4 -3.20 -9.79 9.59
CA VAL A 4 -3.22 -8.73 8.59
C VAL A 4 -1.88 -7.98 8.66
N ARG A 5 -1.11 -8.00 7.57
CA ARG A 5 0.12 -7.22 7.42
C ARG A 5 -0.15 -6.06 6.49
N LEU A 6 -0.32 -4.87 7.05
CA LEU A 6 -0.55 -3.65 6.28
C LEU A 6 0.79 -3.01 5.91
N ILE A 7 1.05 -2.76 4.64
CA ILE A 7 2.28 -2.16 4.15
C ILE A 7 1.98 -0.75 3.64
N GLU A 8 2.49 0.27 4.33
CA GLU A 8 2.28 1.67 3.97
C GLU A 8 3.58 2.45 3.90
N GLY A 9 3.55 3.58 3.19
CA GLY A 9 4.73 4.36 2.86
C GLY A 9 4.52 5.19 1.60
N PRO A 10 5.30 6.26 1.39
CA PRO A 10 5.15 7.10 0.22
C PRO A 10 5.49 6.34 -1.07
N VAL A 11 5.06 6.91 -2.21
CA VAL A 11 5.41 6.36 -3.52
C VAL A 11 6.94 6.29 -3.69
N GLY A 12 7.43 5.16 -4.20
CA GLY A 12 8.87 4.91 -4.36
C GLY A 12 9.60 4.42 -3.10
N ALA A 13 8.91 4.21 -1.97
CA ALA A 13 9.53 3.75 -0.71
C ALA A 13 10.02 2.29 -0.72
N GLY A 14 9.67 1.48 -1.72
CA GLY A 14 10.08 0.06 -1.82
C GLY A 14 9.04 -0.95 -1.29
N LYS A 15 7.80 -0.50 -1.03
CA LYS A 15 6.70 -1.34 -0.51
C LYS A 15 6.53 -2.66 -1.26
N SER A 16 6.35 -2.62 -2.58
CA SER A 16 6.08 -3.83 -3.35
C SER A 16 7.23 -4.83 -3.40
N THR A 17 8.47 -4.36 -3.25
CA THR A 17 9.63 -5.25 -3.09
C THR A 17 9.57 -5.95 -1.73
N PHE A 18 9.31 -5.20 -0.66
CA PHE A 18 9.16 -5.74 0.69
C PHE A 18 7.96 -6.69 0.84
N SER A 19 6.82 -6.37 0.21
CA SER A 19 5.67 -7.28 0.17
C SER A 19 6.05 -8.61 -0.47
N GLY A 20 6.86 -8.59 -1.54
CA GLY A 20 7.36 -9.81 -2.20
C GLY A 20 8.25 -10.68 -1.30
N SER A 21 9.16 -10.08 -0.53
CA SER A 21 9.94 -10.84 0.46
C SER A 21 9.04 -11.40 1.56
N LEU A 22 8.08 -10.61 2.03
CA LEU A 22 7.17 -11.02 3.12
C LEU A 22 6.23 -12.17 2.71
N VAL A 23 5.80 -12.24 1.45
CA VAL A 23 5.08 -13.39 0.90
C VAL A 23 5.90 -14.67 1.04
N THR A 24 7.20 -14.60 0.74
CA THR A 24 8.10 -15.75 0.82
C THR A 24 8.29 -16.21 2.26
N ASP A 25 8.43 -15.27 3.19
CA ASP A 25 8.69 -15.57 4.61
C ASP A 25 7.45 -16.07 5.37
N THR A 26 6.26 -15.61 4.98
CA THR A 26 5.02 -15.88 5.73
C THR A 26 4.07 -16.84 5.02
N ASN A 27 4.31 -17.14 3.73
CA ASN A 27 3.36 -17.81 2.85
C ASN A 27 1.98 -17.12 2.84
N GLY A 28 1.96 -15.79 3.04
CA GLY A 28 0.77 -14.96 3.03
C GLY A 28 0.31 -14.60 1.62
N VAL A 29 -0.96 -14.22 1.48
CA VAL A 29 -1.53 -13.77 0.21
C VAL A 29 -1.35 -12.27 0.09
N HIS A 30 -0.61 -11.83 -0.93
CA HIS A 30 -0.41 -10.42 -1.22
C HIS A 30 -1.53 -9.85 -2.10
N ILE A 31 -2.07 -8.70 -1.69
CA ILE A 31 -3.07 -7.94 -2.44
C ILE A 31 -2.63 -6.47 -2.49
N ALA A 32 -2.32 -5.99 -3.69
CA ALA A 32 -1.99 -4.60 -3.94
C ALA A 32 -3.16 -3.87 -4.61
N LEU A 33 -3.64 -2.80 -3.96
CA LEU A 33 -4.74 -1.99 -4.47
C LEU A 33 -4.39 -1.36 -5.82
N ASP A 34 -3.18 -0.84 -5.97
CA ASP A 34 -2.74 -0.17 -7.20
C ASP A 34 -2.71 -1.12 -8.40
N GLU A 35 -2.37 -2.40 -8.19
CA GLU A 35 -2.40 -3.42 -9.25
C GLU A 35 -3.83 -3.65 -9.74
N TRP A 36 -4.76 -3.89 -8.81
CA TRP A 36 -6.16 -4.13 -9.13
C TRP A 36 -6.81 -2.89 -9.74
N PHE A 37 -6.52 -1.71 -9.18
CA PHE A 37 -7.01 -0.44 -9.69
C PHE A 37 -6.52 -0.21 -11.12
N ALA A 38 -5.22 -0.40 -11.36
CA ALA A 38 -4.64 -0.23 -12.68
C ALA A 38 -5.32 -1.17 -13.69
N ARG A 39 -5.46 -2.45 -13.32
CA ARG A 39 -6.04 -3.48 -14.18
C ARG A 39 -7.51 -3.27 -14.50
N LEU A 40 -8.31 -2.86 -13.51
CA LEU A 40 -9.77 -2.76 -13.64
C LEU A 40 -10.25 -1.43 -14.19
N PHE A 41 -9.52 -0.33 -13.93
CA PHE A 41 -10.08 1.00 -14.14
C PHE A 41 -9.23 1.90 -15.05
N SER A 42 -7.95 1.62 -15.28
CA SER A 42 -7.11 2.55 -16.04
C SER A 42 -7.57 2.77 -17.48
N SER A 43 -8.19 1.77 -18.11
CA SER A 43 -8.81 1.90 -19.45
C SER A 43 -10.02 2.83 -19.46
N ASP A 44 -10.67 2.99 -18.32
CA ASP A 44 -11.96 3.68 -18.17
C ASP A 44 -11.77 5.08 -17.56
N ARG A 45 -10.53 5.53 -17.46
CA ARG A 45 -10.19 6.84 -16.88
C ARG A 45 -10.76 7.95 -17.78
N PRO A 46 -11.56 8.87 -17.23
CA PRO A 46 -12.09 9.99 -18.00
C PRO A 46 -10.97 10.99 -18.33
N GLU A 47 -11.10 11.67 -19.47
CA GLU A 47 -10.19 12.73 -19.89
C GLU A 47 -10.31 14.01 -19.01
N GLY A 48 -11.48 14.20 -18.37
CA GLY A 48 -11.79 15.35 -17.54
C GLY A 48 -11.40 15.19 -16.05
N ASP A 49 -12.24 15.72 -15.16
CA ASP A 49 -12.02 15.61 -13.71
C ASP A 49 -12.09 14.13 -13.26
N PHE A 50 -10.91 13.55 -13.05
CA PHE A 50 -10.76 12.14 -12.71
C PHE A 50 -10.68 11.91 -11.19
N ILE A 51 -10.57 12.95 -10.37
CA ILE A 51 -10.37 12.79 -8.92
C ILE A 51 -11.59 12.17 -8.24
N PRO A 52 -12.84 12.67 -8.42
CA PRO A 52 -14.02 12.02 -7.87
C PRO A 52 -14.21 10.59 -8.42
N TRP A 53 -13.89 10.40 -9.71
CA TRP A 53 -13.96 9.09 -10.36
C TRP A 53 -12.98 8.08 -9.73
N TYR A 54 -11.78 8.54 -9.36
CA TYR A 54 -10.73 7.76 -8.72
C TYR A 54 -11.12 7.40 -7.29
N ILE A 55 -11.52 8.39 -6.48
CA ILE A 55 -11.91 8.22 -5.08
C ILE A 55 -13.03 7.17 -4.98
N ALA A 56 -14.11 7.34 -5.73
CA ALA A 56 -15.25 6.43 -5.69
C ALA A 56 -14.90 4.99 -6.09
N ARG A 57 -13.86 4.78 -6.91
CA ARG A 57 -13.39 3.44 -7.30
C ARG A 57 -12.43 2.86 -6.26
N LYS A 58 -11.55 3.69 -5.70
CA LYS A 58 -10.66 3.31 -4.61
C LYS A 58 -11.45 2.82 -3.41
N GLU A 59 -12.51 3.54 -3.01
CA GLU A 59 -13.38 3.16 -1.88
C GLU A 59 -14.03 1.78 -2.10
N ARG A 60 -14.67 1.57 -3.26
CA ARG A 60 -15.25 0.25 -3.62
C ARG A 60 -14.21 -0.86 -3.63
N LEU A 61 -12.99 -0.56 -4.10
CA LEU A 61 -11.92 -1.53 -4.16
C LEU A 61 -11.38 -1.87 -2.76
N LEU A 62 -11.27 -0.89 -1.85
CA LEU A 62 -10.92 -1.11 -0.45
C LEU A 62 -11.92 -2.05 0.25
N GLU A 63 -13.22 -1.80 0.07
CA GLU A 63 -14.29 -2.65 0.64
C GLU A 63 -14.22 -4.08 0.11
N LEU A 64 -13.99 -4.24 -1.20
CA LEU A 64 -13.86 -5.55 -1.84
C LEU A 64 -12.60 -6.28 -1.35
N ILE A 65 -11.45 -5.61 -1.33
CA ILE A 65 -10.19 -6.16 -0.84
C ILE A 65 -10.35 -6.60 0.61
N TRP A 66 -10.96 -5.79 1.47
CA TRP A 66 -11.16 -6.17 2.87
C TRP A 66 -12.09 -7.37 3.00
N THR A 67 -13.21 -7.39 2.27
CA THR A 67 -14.13 -8.54 2.26
C THR A 67 -13.43 -9.82 1.85
N HIS A 68 -12.61 -9.77 0.79
CA HIS A 68 -11.85 -10.93 0.34
C HIS A 68 -10.74 -11.33 1.33
N SER A 69 -10.07 -10.35 1.94
CA SER A 69 -9.04 -10.57 2.96
C SER A 69 -9.58 -11.38 4.12
N LYS A 70 -10.81 -11.11 4.55
CA LYS A 70 -11.47 -11.91 5.60
C LYS A 70 -11.69 -13.36 5.21
N THR A 71 -12.02 -13.65 3.96
CA THR A 71 -12.12 -15.04 3.48
C THR A 71 -10.78 -15.76 3.58
N ILE A 72 -9.68 -15.08 3.22
CA ILE A 72 -8.32 -15.63 3.30
C ILE A 72 -7.91 -15.86 4.77
N LEU A 73 -8.11 -14.86 5.63
CA LEU A 73 -7.83 -14.97 7.06
C LEU A 73 -8.60 -16.12 7.72
N ASN A 74 -9.89 -16.27 7.41
CA ASN A 74 -10.71 -17.36 7.94
C ASN A 74 -10.33 -18.74 7.38
N SER A 75 -9.59 -18.80 6.27
CA SER A 75 -9.02 -20.03 5.73
C SER A 75 -7.69 -20.44 6.37
N GLY A 76 -7.13 -19.61 7.26
CA GLY A 76 -5.89 -19.91 7.98
C GLY A 76 -4.62 -19.28 7.37
N ALA A 77 -4.75 -18.43 6.35
CA ALA A 77 -3.62 -17.78 5.70
C ALA A 77 -3.55 -16.29 6.04
N ASP A 78 -2.31 -15.78 6.11
CA ASP A 78 -2.03 -14.37 6.31
C ASP A 78 -2.41 -13.55 5.08
N VAL A 79 -2.72 -12.26 5.28
CA VAL A 79 -2.92 -11.30 4.18
C VAL A 79 -1.88 -10.19 4.29
N ILE A 80 -1.29 -9.84 3.15
CA ILE A 80 -0.31 -8.75 3.02
C ILE A 80 -0.96 -7.71 2.12
N LEU A 81 -1.20 -6.51 2.63
CA LEU A 81 -2.03 -5.50 1.99
C LEU A 81 -1.23 -4.23 1.69
N GLU A 82 -1.22 -3.80 0.43
CA GLU A 82 -0.77 -2.48 0.00
C GLU A 82 -2.00 -1.66 -0.42
N LEU A 83 -2.51 -0.80 0.46
CA LEU A 83 -3.80 -0.10 0.27
C LEU A 83 -3.65 1.37 -0.13
N GLY A 84 -2.44 1.93 -0.01
CA GLY A 84 -2.16 3.32 -0.35
C GLY A 84 -2.88 4.29 0.58
N LEU A 85 -2.96 3.96 1.87
CA LEU A 85 -3.52 4.77 2.94
C LEU A 85 -2.48 5.81 3.37
N ILE A 86 -2.30 6.84 2.54
CA ILE A 86 -1.25 7.85 2.71
C ILE A 86 -1.56 8.90 3.79
N GLN A 87 -2.81 8.99 4.22
CA GLN A 87 -3.27 9.89 5.27
C GLN A 87 -3.50 9.12 6.57
N ARG A 88 -3.10 9.72 7.68
CA ARG A 88 -3.23 9.20 9.04
C ARG A 88 -4.64 8.71 9.34
N GLN A 89 -5.65 9.54 9.06
CA GLN A 89 -7.04 9.20 9.40
C GLN A 89 -7.49 7.91 8.69
N GLN A 90 -7.16 7.76 7.41
CA GLN A 90 -7.51 6.57 6.63
C GLN A 90 -6.83 5.31 7.17
N ARG A 91 -5.54 5.40 7.55
CA ARG A 91 -4.82 4.29 8.19
C ARG A 91 -5.47 3.90 9.50
N MET A 92 -5.73 4.87 10.38
CA MET A 92 -6.34 4.61 11.68
C MET A 92 -7.71 3.96 11.56
N ASP A 93 -8.55 4.42 10.64
CA ASP A 93 -9.89 3.85 10.45
C ASP A 93 -9.82 2.39 10.00
N PHE A 94 -8.88 2.07 9.09
CA PHE A 94 -8.63 0.68 8.70
C PHE A 94 -8.08 -0.15 9.86
N CYS A 95 -7.10 0.34 10.62
CA CYS A 95 -6.54 -0.37 11.78
C CYS A 95 -7.61 -0.68 12.83
N ARG A 96 -8.46 0.32 13.17
CA ARG A 96 -9.59 0.14 14.08
C ARG A 96 -10.56 -0.91 13.55
N GLN A 97 -10.89 -0.86 12.26
CA GLN A 97 -11.79 -1.81 11.64
C GLN A 97 -11.26 -3.24 11.81
N VAL A 98 -10.00 -3.49 11.42
CA VAL A 98 -9.36 -4.83 11.52
C VAL A 98 -9.44 -5.38 12.94
N ILE A 99 -9.06 -4.57 13.94
CA ILE A 99 -9.02 -4.98 15.35
C ILE A 99 -10.44 -5.18 15.91
N SER A 100 -11.38 -4.29 15.58
CA SER A 100 -12.78 -4.39 16.03
C SER A 100 -13.48 -5.64 15.48
N GLU A 101 -13.06 -6.12 14.31
CA GLU A 101 -13.54 -7.36 13.71
C GLU A 101 -12.79 -8.61 14.24
N GLY A 102 -11.84 -8.44 15.17
CA GLY A 102 -11.18 -9.53 15.90
C GLY A 102 -9.94 -10.11 15.24
N TYR A 103 -9.38 -9.45 14.22
CA TYR A 103 -8.17 -9.91 13.53
C TYR A 103 -6.91 -9.28 14.13
N ALA A 104 -5.81 -10.03 14.14
CA ALA A 104 -4.50 -9.51 14.47
C ALA A 104 -3.96 -8.62 13.34
N LEU A 105 -3.26 -7.54 13.69
CA LEU A 105 -2.73 -6.55 12.75
C LEU A 105 -1.28 -6.22 13.10
N VAL A 106 -0.43 -6.15 12.09
CA VAL A 106 0.88 -5.50 12.12
C VAL A 106 0.96 -4.57 10.92
N MET A 107 1.38 -3.32 11.15
CA MET A 107 1.67 -2.38 10.07
C MET A 107 3.19 -2.27 9.87
N TYR A 108 3.62 -2.27 8.61
CA TYR A 108 4.98 -1.96 8.22
C TYR A 108 5.00 -0.60 7.52
N GLU A 109 5.77 0.33 8.07
CA GLU A 109 5.99 1.64 7.47
C GLU A 109 7.36 1.67 6.78
N LEU A 110 7.35 1.90 5.47
CA LEU A 110 8.55 2.06 4.66
C LEU A 110 8.70 3.52 4.25
N ASP A 111 9.93 4.03 4.37
CA ASP A 111 10.29 5.32 3.78
C ASP A 111 11.72 5.30 3.21
N ALA A 112 11.99 6.29 2.37
CA ALA A 112 13.31 6.64 1.87
C ALA A 112 13.36 8.14 1.58
N PRO A 113 14.56 8.75 1.52
CA PRO A 113 14.71 10.14 1.11
C PRO A 113 13.99 10.42 -0.21
N ARG A 114 13.29 11.57 -0.30
CA ARG A 114 12.43 11.92 -1.44
C ARG A 114 13.14 11.79 -2.79
N GLU A 115 14.39 12.23 -2.89
CA GLU A 115 15.18 12.14 -4.12
C GLU A 115 15.54 10.70 -4.50
N VAL A 116 15.78 9.82 -3.52
CA VAL A 116 15.96 8.38 -3.76
C VAL A 116 14.66 7.77 -4.29
N ARG A 117 13.53 8.09 -3.66
CA ARG A 117 12.21 7.62 -4.12
C ARG A 117 11.88 8.11 -5.53
N ARG A 118 12.21 9.36 -5.85
CA ARG A 118 12.06 9.94 -7.20
C ARG A 118 12.86 9.14 -8.22
N ALA A 119 14.14 8.92 -7.95
CA ALA A 119 15.02 8.15 -8.84
C ALA A 119 14.48 6.73 -9.08
N ARG A 120 14.05 6.03 -8.01
CA ARG A 120 13.41 4.70 -8.10
C ARG A 120 12.15 4.71 -8.97
N VAL A 121 11.31 5.74 -8.86
CA VAL A 121 10.09 5.86 -9.68
C VAL A 121 10.41 6.09 -11.15
N HIS A 122 11.39 6.95 -11.47
CA HIS A 122 11.84 7.12 -12.85
C HIS A 122 12.37 5.82 -13.45
N ASP A 123 13.25 5.13 -12.74
CA ASP A 123 13.81 3.86 -13.18
C ASP A 123 12.71 2.82 -13.44
N ARG A 124 11.78 2.66 -12.49
CA ARG A 124 10.63 1.76 -12.61
C ARG A 124 9.74 2.11 -13.81
N ASN A 125 9.49 3.40 -14.08
CA ASN A 125 8.69 3.84 -15.23
C ASN A 125 9.35 3.47 -16.57
N LEU A 126 10.69 3.50 -16.63
CA LEU A 126 11.47 3.17 -17.81
C LEU A 126 11.59 1.65 -18.01
N ASN A 127 11.99 0.93 -16.96
CA ASN A 127 12.35 -0.49 -17.04
C ASN A 127 11.17 -1.45 -16.89
N ARG A 128 10.09 -1.00 -16.24
CA ARG A 128 8.85 -1.77 -16.04
C ARG A 128 9.08 -3.19 -15.52
N GLY A 129 9.87 -3.31 -14.46
CA GLY A 129 10.19 -4.59 -13.81
C GLY A 129 8.99 -5.26 -13.13
N ALA A 130 9.25 -6.32 -12.36
CA ALA A 130 8.22 -7.19 -11.78
C ALA A 130 7.18 -6.48 -10.88
N THR A 131 7.56 -5.36 -10.24
CA THR A 131 6.68 -4.56 -9.36
C THR A 131 6.00 -3.39 -10.08
N PHE A 132 6.10 -3.30 -11.41
CA PHE A 132 5.46 -2.24 -12.18
C PHE A 132 3.96 -2.50 -12.35
N SER A 133 3.14 -1.60 -11.81
CA SER A 133 1.68 -1.57 -12.03
C SER A 133 1.28 -0.52 -13.05
N MET A 134 1.82 0.69 -12.93
CA MET A 134 1.48 1.83 -13.77
C MET A 134 2.60 2.88 -13.81
N VAL A 135 2.57 3.72 -14.85
CA VAL A 135 3.44 4.90 -14.92
C VAL A 135 3.01 5.91 -13.85
N VAL A 136 3.97 6.40 -13.08
CA VAL A 136 3.78 7.51 -12.14
C VAL A 136 4.52 8.74 -12.66
N PRO A 137 3.82 9.72 -13.27
CA PRO A 137 4.44 10.97 -13.71
C PRO A 137 4.96 11.80 -12.53
N ASP A 138 5.96 12.65 -12.78
CA ASP A 138 6.62 13.48 -11.77
C ASP A 138 5.63 14.32 -10.96
N HIS A 139 4.66 14.95 -11.62
CA HIS A 139 3.65 15.76 -10.93
C HIS A 139 2.78 14.92 -9.98
N ILE A 140 2.46 13.67 -10.32
CA ILE A 140 1.73 12.74 -9.44
C ILE A 140 2.63 12.31 -8.28
N PHE A 141 3.91 12.03 -8.54
CA PHE A 141 4.88 11.73 -7.49
C PHE A 141 4.96 12.86 -6.45
N GLU A 142 5.00 14.11 -6.90
CA GLU A 142 5.03 15.28 -6.03
C GLU A 142 3.76 15.41 -5.19
N ILE A 143 2.58 15.30 -5.81
CA ILE A 143 1.29 15.35 -5.12
C ILE A 143 1.21 14.24 -4.06
N ALA A 144 1.49 12.99 -4.45
CA ALA A 144 1.44 11.86 -3.54
C ALA A 144 2.45 11.98 -2.39
N SER A 145 3.66 12.48 -2.67
CA SER A 145 4.68 12.70 -1.64
C SER A 145 4.32 13.83 -0.68
N ASN A 146 3.60 14.86 -1.14
CA ASN A 146 3.15 15.96 -0.28
C ASN A 146 1.93 15.58 0.57
N MET A 147 1.13 14.63 0.11
CA MET A 147 -0.03 14.11 0.83
C MET A 147 0.32 12.99 1.82
N TRP A 148 1.56 12.47 1.78
CA TRP A 148 2.02 11.44 2.70
C TRP A 148 2.18 12.02 4.11
N GLU A 149 1.46 11.43 5.06
CA GLU A 149 1.62 11.68 6.48
C GLU A 149 2.33 10.46 7.09
N PRO A 150 3.59 10.58 7.58
CA PRO A 150 4.23 9.47 8.31
C PRO A 150 3.44 9.16 9.58
N SER A 151 3.59 7.94 10.13
CA SER A 151 2.93 7.64 11.40
C SER A 151 3.38 8.60 12.49
N ASP A 152 2.44 9.06 13.32
CA ASP A 152 2.74 9.88 14.49
C ASP A 152 2.95 9.02 15.76
N GLU A 153 3.23 9.67 16.88
CA GLU A 153 3.43 9.00 18.17
C GLU A 153 2.18 8.22 18.61
N PHE A 154 1.00 8.80 18.39
CA PHE A 154 -0.26 8.16 18.73
C PHE A 154 -0.49 6.87 17.93
N GLU A 155 -0.26 6.89 16.62
CA GLU A 155 -0.37 5.70 15.77
C GLU A 155 0.55 4.58 16.26
N ARG A 156 1.77 4.92 16.67
CA ARG A 156 2.79 3.95 17.13
C ARG A 156 2.55 3.41 18.53
N ASP A 157 1.88 4.17 19.38
CA ASP A 157 1.48 3.72 20.72
C ASP A 157 0.24 2.80 20.66
N GLU A 158 -0.71 3.11 19.75
CA GLU A 158 -1.98 2.40 19.64
C GLU A 158 -1.86 1.10 18.81
N TYR A 159 -1.01 1.08 17.79
CA TYR A 159 -0.88 -0.05 16.87
C TYR A 159 0.55 -0.57 16.77
N ALA A 160 0.69 -1.87 16.48
CA ALA A 160 1.99 -2.46 16.17
C ALA A 160 2.49 -1.95 14.81
N ILE A 161 3.39 -0.97 14.83
CA ILE A 161 4.01 -0.37 13.63
C ILE A 161 5.51 -0.68 13.63
N GLU A 162 5.97 -1.38 12.59
CA GLU A 162 7.37 -1.69 12.35
C GLU A 162 7.93 -0.81 11.24
N TYR A 163 8.98 -0.04 11.56
CA TYR A 163 9.71 0.71 10.54
C TYR A 163 10.69 -0.18 9.79
N VAL A 164 10.56 -0.19 8.48
CA VAL A 164 11.47 -0.93 7.59
C VAL A 164 12.29 0.08 6.80
N SER A 165 13.57 0.19 7.18
CA SER A 165 14.51 1.03 6.45
C SER A 165 14.75 0.44 5.05
N SER A 166 14.38 1.18 4.01
CA SER A 166 14.70 0.82 2.62
C SER A 166 16.16 1.21 2.27
N THR A 167 17.10 0.93 3.17
CA THR A 167 18.55 1.12 2.96
C THR A 167 19.19 -0.14 2.42
N VAL A 168 18.64 -0.71 1.34
CA VAL A 168 19.39 -1.60 0.47
C VAL A 168 18.90 -1.32 -0.95
N GLY A 169 19.82 -0.87 -1.81
CA GLY A 169 19.67 -1.10 -3.23
C GLY A 169 19.96 -2.58 -3.43
N ASP A 170 18.91 -3.34 -3.69
CA ASP A 170 19.11 -4.70 -4.19
C ASP A 170 19.42 -4.59 -5.68
N GLU A 171 20.54 -5.22 -6.01
CA GLU A 171 21.25 -5.31 -7.29
C GLU A 171 20.39 -5.62 -8.51
#